data_AF-A0AAW1ID32-F1
#
_entry.id   AF-A0AAW1ID32-F1
#
_cell.length_a   1.000
_cell.length_b   1.000
_cell.length_c   1.000
_cell.angle_alpha   90.00
_cell.angle_beta   90.00
_cell.angle_gamma   90.00
#
_symmetry.space_group_name_H-M   'P 1'
#
loop_
_entity.id
_entity.type
_entity.pdbx_description
1 polymer ?
#
loop_
_entity_poly.entity_id
_entity_poly.type
_entity_poly.pdbx_seq_one_letter_code
_entity_poly.pdbx_strand_id
1 'polypeptide(L)'
;MKNIKNKNTSINTIICRYLFTYRNTPYSETQDSPSKLMFGRKTKTHLDLLLVNSEKKEDNQRKYFKGERVAEFKEGEEVYARNYRNSNRKEWKKARVIEVMGARTYLVEEATDSLV
;
A
#
# COMPACT_ATOMS: atom_id res chain seq x y z
N MET A 1 -17.16 -12.00 4.83
CA MET A 1 -17.00 -13.27 4.07
C MET A 1 -17.16 -14.48 5.01
N LYS A 2 -18.39 -14.85 5.37
CA LYS A 2 -18.67 -16.18 5.94
C LYS A 2 -19.34 -17.00 4.85
N ASN A 3 -18.55 -17.72 4.06
CA ASN A 3 -19.10 -18.60 3.03
C ASN A 3 -19.45 -19.94 3.69
N ILE A 4 -20.69 -20.40 3.51
CA ILE A 4 -21.18 -21.68 4.07
C ILE A 4 -20.28 -22.86 3.69
N LYS A 5 -19.60 -22.78 2.53
CA LYS A 5 -18.67 -23.79 2.03
C LYS A 5 -17.32 -23.86 2.77
N ASN A 6 -17.01 -22.90 3.64
CA ASN A 6 -15.71 -22.82 4.33
C ASN A 6 -15.73 -23.38 5.77
N LYS A 7 -16.87 -23.92 6.25
CA LYS A 7 -16.98 -24.41 7.65
C LYS A 7 -16.11 -25.63 7.97
N ASN A 8 -15.77 -26.43 6.96
CA ASN A 8 -15.01 -27.69 7.13
C ASN A 8 -13.74 -27.73 6.26
N THR A 9 -13.14 -26.57 5.98
CA THR A 9 -11.99 -26.45 5.07
C THR A 9 -10.77 -25.93 5.83
N SER A 10 -9.59 -26.48 5.54
CA SER A 10 -8.31 -25.96 6.05
C SER A 10 -8.13 -24.47 5.70
N ILE A 11 -7.53 -23.72 6.64
CA ILE A 11 -7.16 -22.31 6.49
C ILE A 11 -6.35 -22.08 5.21
N ASN A 12 -5.41 -22.97 4.91
CA ASN A 12 -4.58 -22.85 3.70
C ASN A 12 -5.43 -22.82 2.43
N THR A 13 -6.44 -23.68 2.34
CA THR A 13 -7.34 -23.72 1.18
C THR A 13 -8.20 -22.46 1.10
N ILE A 14 -8.65 -21.92 2.24
CA ILE A 14 -9.41 -20.65 2.28
C ILE A 14 -8.53 -19.51 1.77
N ILE A 15 -7.29 -19.43 2.24
CA ILE A 15 -6.30 -18.45 1.81
C ILE A 15 -6.07 -18.59 0.30
N CYS A 16 -5.79 -19.79 -0.20
CA CYS A 16 -5.58 -20.04 -1.63
C CYS A 16 -6.77 -19.59 -2.49
N ARG A 17 -8.01 -19.88 -2.08
CA ARG A 17 -9.22 -19.45 -2.80
C ARG A 17 -9.37 -17.92 -2.84
N TYR A 18 -9.14 -17.26 -1.70
CA TYR A 18 -9.17 -15.80 -1.61
C TYR A 18 -8.09 -15.18 -2.51
N LEU A 19 -6.86 -15.67 -2.36
CA LEU A 19 -5.68 -15.25 -3.10
C LEU A 19 -5.82 -15.44 -4.61
N PHE A 20 -6.46 -16.52 -5.05
CA PHE A 20 -6.77 -16.77 -6.45
C PHE A 20 -7.75 -15.73 -6.99
N THR A 21 -8.84 -15.46 -6.25
CA THR A 21 -9.85 -14.48 -6.66
C THR A 21 -9.27 -13.06 -6.71
N TYR A 22 -8.50 -12.68 -5.68
CA TYR A 22 -7.87 -11.37 -5.59
C TYR A 22 -6.91 -11.10 -6.76
N ARG A 23 -6.00 -12.05 -7.06
CA ARG A 23 -5.03 -11.88 -8.16
C ARG A 23 -5.68 -11.84 -9.55
N ASN A 24 -6.86 -12.41 -9.71
CA ASN A 24 -7.60 -12.44 -10.97
C ASN A 24 -8.60 -11.28 -11.11
N THR A 25 -8.82 -10.50 -10.05
CA THR A 25 -9.70 -9.33 -10.09
C THR A 25 -8.94 -8.18 -10.75
N PRO A 26 -9.51 -7.51 -11.77
CA PRO A 26 -8.86 -6.39 -12.43
C PRO A 26 -8.68 -5.23 -11.45
N TYR A 27 -7.50 -4.61 -11.45
CA TYR A 27 -7.26 -3.39 -10.66
C TYR A 27 -7.88 -2.18 -11.37
N SER A 28 -8.48 -1.26 -10.59
CA SER A 28 -9.28 -0.14 -11.12
C SER A 28 -8.51 0.78 -12.06
N GLU A 29 -7.23 1.01 -11.78
CA GLU A 29 -6.38 1.94 -12.54
C GLU A 29 -5.84 1.31 -13.82
N THR A 30 -5.32 0.08 -13.71
CA THR A 30 -4.65 -0.60 -14.82
C THR A 30 -5.63 -1.36 -15.72
N GLN A 31 -6.85 -1.61 -15.25
CA GLN A 31 -7.87 -2.49 -15.88
C GLN A 31 -7.42 -3.95 -16.07
N ASP A 32 -6.14 -4.25 -15.88
CA ASP A 32 -5.55 -5.57 -15.91
C ASP A 32 -5.42 -6.16 -14.50
N SER A 33 -5.55 -7.49 -14.42
CA SER A 33 -5.38 -8.21 -13.16
C SER A 33 -3.89 -8.50 -12.88
N PRO A 34 -3.47 -8.56 -11.60
CA PRO A 34 -2.10 -8.93 -11.25
C PRO A 34 -1.62 -10.23 -11.89
N SER A 35 -2.48 -11.26 -11.97
CA SER A 35 -2.16 -12.51 -12.68
C SER A 35 -1.89 -12.29 -14.17
N LYS A 36 -2.62 -11.38 -14.83
CA LYS A 36 -2.41 -11.06 -16.24
C LYS A 36 -1.09 -10.34 -16.46
N LEU A 37 -0.73 -9.40 -15.57
CA LEU A 37 0.56 -8.72 -15.62
C LEU A 37 1.72 -9.69 -15.40
N MET A 38 1.57 -10.65 -14.48
CA MET A 38 2.62 -11.63 -14.18
C MET A 38 2.81 -12.68 -15.30
N PHE A 39 1.72 -13.22 -15.85
CA PHE A 39 1.77 -14.34 -16.79
C PHE A 39 1.55 -13.95 -18.26
N GLY A 40 1.31 -12.67 -18.55
CA GLY A 40 1.03 -12.15 -19.89
C GLY A 40 -0.31 -12.60 -20.47
N ARG A 41 -1.15 -13.32 -19.71
CA ARG A 41 -2.46 -13.85 -20.16
C ARG A 41 -3.51 -13.80 -19.07
N LYS A 42 -4.77 -13.61 -19.45
CA LYS A 42 -5.90 -13.66 -18.50
C LYS A 42 -6.15 -15.11 -18.07
N THR A 43 -6.06 -15.38 -16.79
CA THR A 43 -6.48 -16.66 -16.19
C THR A 43 -8.01 -16.73 -16.20
N LYS A 44 -8.56 -17.73 -16.88
CA LYS A 44 -10.00 -17.92 -16.97
C LYS A 44 -10.58 -18.29 -15.60
N THR A 45 -11.68 -17.66 -15.23
CA THR A 45 -12.46 -17.99 -14.04
C THR A 45 -13.90 -18.28 -14.45
N HIS A 46 -14.69 -18.91 -13.58
CA HIS A 46 -16.09 -19.21 -13.88
C HIS A 46 -16.92 -17.94 -14.16
N LEU A 47 -16.54 -16.79 -13.59
CA LEU A 47 -17.18 -15.51 -13.88
C LEU A 47 -16.81 -14.96 -15.26
N ASP A 48 -15.64 -15.30 -15.78
CA ASP A 48 -15.19 -14.90 -17.12
C ASP A 48 -16.03 -15.54 -18.22
N LEU A 49 -16.66 -16.68 -17.93
CA LEU A 49 -17.62 -17.33 -18.83
C LEU A 49 -19.00 -16.66 -18.82
N LEU A 50 -19.30 -15.84 -17.81
CA LEU A 50 -20.61 -15.22 -17.61
C LEU A 50 -20.66 -13.75 -18.04
N LEU A 51 -19.51 -13.12 -18.30
CA LEU A 51 -19.43 -11.69 -18.59
C LEU A 51 -19.57 -11.39 -20.09
N VAL A 52 -20.73 -10.85 -20.46
CA VAL A 52 -20.91 -9.99 -21.64
C VAL A 52 -20.35 -8.60 -21.28
N ASN A 53 -19.46 -8.08 -22.13
CA ASN A 53 -18.75 -6.78 -22.05
C ASN A 53 -19.34 -5.77 -21.05
N SER A 54 -18.76 -5.69 -19.85
CA SER A 54 -19.05 -4.60 -18.92
C SER A 54 -18.22 -3.38 -19.29
N GLU A 55 -18.87 -2.25 -19.55
CA GLU A 55 -18.25 -0.97 -19.85
C GLU A 55 -17.27 -0.53 -18.75
N LYS A 56 -16.19 0.14 -19.18
CA LYS A 56 -15.10 0.62 -18.34
C LYS A 56 -15.64 1.62 -17.32
N LYS A 57 -15.57 1.30 -16.02
CA LYS A 57 -15.85 2.27 -14.96
C LYS A 57 -14.68 3.25 -14.87
N GLU A 58 -14.98 4.53 -14.99
CA GLU A 58 -14.01 5.62 -14.87
C GLU A 58 -13.32 5.61 -13.49
N ASP A 59 -12.03 5.94 -13.54
CA ASP A 59 -11.11 5.93 -12.40
C ASP A 59 -11.41 7.11 -11.45
N ASN A 60 -12.12 6.82 -10.37
CA ASN A 60 -12.43 7.80 -9.32
C ASN A 60 -11.21 8.21 -8.49
N GLN A 61 -10.02 7.62 -8.70
CA GLN A 61 -8.82 7.93 -7.91
C GLN A 61 -8.36 9.37 -8.08
N ARG A 62 -8.51 9.95 -9.28
CA ARG A 62 -8.21 11.36 -9.53
C ARG A 62 -9.09 12.31 -8.71
N LYS A 63 -10.33 11.92 -8.39
CA LYS A 63 -11.26 12.76 -7.60
C LYS A 63 -10.82 12.94 -6.14
N TYR A 64 -9.99 12.02 -5.62
CA TYR A 64 -9.48 12.08 -4.24
C TYR A 64 -8.02 12.55 -4.17
N PHE A 65 -7.40 12.92 -5.29
CA PHE A 65 -6.04 13.45 -5.30
C PHE A 65 -6.04 14.88 -4.73
N LYS A 66 -5.60 15.03 -3.47
CA LYS A 66 -5.60 16.31 -2.74
C LYS A 66 -4.42 17.24 -3.08
N GLY A 67 -3.79 17.06 -4.24
CA GLY A 67 -2.66 17.88 -4.69
C GLY A 67 -1.28 17.39 -4.21
N GLU A 68 -0.25 18.10 -4.66
CA GLU A 68 1.16 17.81 -4.38
C GLU A 68 1.63 18.57 -3.13
N ARG A 69 2.25 17.86 -2.18
CA ARG A 69 2.78 18.45 -0.94
C ARG A 69 4.22 18.91 -1.17
N VAL A 70 4.47 20.22 -0.99
CA VAL A 70 5.76 20.89 -1.26
C VAL A 70 6.67 20.94 -0.02
N ALA A 71 6.66 19.91 0.83
CA ALA A 71 7.53 19.89 2.02
C ALA A 71 8.88 19.23 1.66
N GLU A 72 9.84 20.05 1.25
CA GLU A 72 11.23 19.66 0.99
C GLU A 72 12.11 20.09 2.17
N PHE A 73 13.00 19.19 2.62
CA PHE A 73 13.95 19.46 3.70
C PHE A 73 15.37 19.36 3.17
N LYS A 74 16.27 20.19 3.69
CA LYS A 74 17.70 20.18 3.30
C LYS A 74 18.56 19.47 4.32
N GLU A 75 19.72 19.00 3.88
CA GLU A 75 20.74 18.44 4.77
C GLU A 75 21.14 19.47 5.82
N GLY A 76 21.20 19.01 7.07
CA GLY A 76 21.50 19.84 8.23
C GLY A 76 20.30 20.56 8.85
N GLU A 77 19.10 20.50 8.27
CA GLU A 77 17.89 21.13 8.80
C GLU A 77 17.36 20.38 10.05
N GLU A 78 16.88 21.15 11.03
CA GLU A 78 16.24 20.62 12.22
C GLU A 78 14.78 20.28 11.94
N VAL A 79 14.42 19.02 12.16
CA VAL A 79 13.08 18.49 11.94
C VAL A 79 12.60 17.76 13.19
N TYR A 80 11.29 17.53 13.29
CA TYR A 80 10.75 16.66 14.31
C TYR A 80 10.43 15.30 13.71
N ALA A 81 11.08 14.26 14.21
CA ALA A 81 10.84 12.87 13.83
C ALA A 81 9.94 12.20 14.87
N ARG A 82 8.93 11.45 14.40
CA ARG A 82 8.05 10.71 15.30
C ARG A 82 8.68 9.36 15.63
N ASN A 83 9.00 9.14 16.91
CA ASN A 83 9.56 7.89 17.37
C ASN A 83 8.44 6.90 17.74
N TYR A 84 8.45 5.73 17.11
CA TYR A 84 7.45 4.67 17.29
C TYR A 84 7.97 3.44 18.06
N ARG A 85 9.21 3.47 18.58
CA ARG A 85 9.81 2.33 19.31
C ARG A 85 8.99 1.94 20.54
N ASN A 86 8.34 2.90 21.19
CA ASN A 86 7.44 2.65 22.32
C ASN A 86 5.98 2.82 21.87
N SER A 87 5.21 1.73 21.86
CA SER A 87 3.79 1.76 21.47
C SER A 87 2.94 2.67 22.37
N ASN A 88 3.34 2.85 23.64
CA ASN A 88 2.60 3.65 24.62
C ASN A 88 3.03 5.13 24.65
N ARG A 89 4.16 5.49 24.04
CA ARG A 89 4.69 6.87 24.01
C ARG A 89 5.13 7.24 22.60
N LYS A 90 4.19 7.77 21.83
CA LYS A 90 4.43 8.30 20.48
C LYS A 90 4.85 9.76 20.59
N GLU A 91 6.11 9.99 20.89
CA GLU A 91 6.67 11.33 21.09
C GLU A 91 7.29 11.85 19.80
N TRP A 92 7.11 13.16 19.55
CA TRP A 92 7.87 13.89 18.54
C TRP A 92 9.20 14.27 19.15
N LYS A 93 10.29 13.79 18.56
CA LYS A 93 11.64 14.12 18.99
C LYS A 93 12.31 15.03 17.98
N LYS A 94 13.13 15.95 18.47
CA LYS A 94 14.00 16.75 17.62
C LYS A 94 15.01 15.83 16.94
N ALA A 95 15.22 16.06 15.65
CA ALA A 95 16.14 15.31 14.82
C ALA A 95 16.75 16.24 13.77
N ARG A 96 17.89 15.84 13.21
CA ARG A 96 18.55 16.59 12.14
C ARG A 96 18.63 15.74 10.89
N VAL A 97 18.34 16.33 9.73
CA VAL A 97 18.49 15.65 8.44
C VAL A 97 19.98 15.47 8.15
N ILE A 98 20.42 14.21 7.99
CA ILE A 98 21.80 13.87 7.62
C ILE A 98 21.93 13.86 6.10
N GLU A 99 20.98 13.18 5.43
CA GLU A 99 21.05 12.91 3.99
C GLU A 99 19.64 12.86 3.39
N VAL A 100 19.50 13.41 2.17
CA VAL A 100 18.26 13.32 1.38
C VAL A 100 18.35 12.12 0.45
N MET A 101 17.71 11.00 0.79
CA MET A 101 17.71 9.78 -0.03
C MET A 101 16.74 9.84 -1.22
N GLY A 102 15.74 10.72 -1.16
CA GLY A 102 14.78 10.94 -2.25
C GLY A 102 13.73 11.97 -1.88
N ALA A 103 12.80 12.25 -2.79
CA ALA A 103 11.80 13.32 -2.64
C ALA A 103 10.95 13.23 -1.35
N ARG A 104 10.84 12.03 -0.74
CA ARG A 104 10.05 11.79 0.49
C ARG A 104 10.79 10.95 1.52
N THR A 105 12.08 10.69 1.31
CA THR A 105 12.85 9.78 2.16
C THR A 105 14.11 10.51 2.61
N TYR A 106 14.21 10.70 3.93
CA TYR A 106 15.27 11.45 4.58
C TYR A 106 15.88 10.57 5.66
N LEU A 107 17.21 10.53 5.71
CA LEU A 107 17.93 9.95 6.83
C LEU A 107 18.06 11.02 7.90
N VAL A 108 17.64 10.71 9.13
CA VAL A 108 17.61 11.64 10.25
C VAL A 108 18.30 11.05 11.48
N GLU A 109 19.04 11.89 12.19
CA GLU A 109 19.62 11.56 13.49
C GLU A 109 18.80 12.19 14.60
N GLU A 110 18.40 11.43 15.63
CA GLU A 110 17.77 12.01 16.81
C GLU A 110 18.79 12.92 17.52
N ALA A 111 18.41 14.15 17.82
CA ALA A 111 19.23 15.02 18.65
C ALA A 111 19.26 14.40 20.05
N THR A 112 20.35 13.71 20.38
CA THR A 112 20.58 13.22 21.73
C THR A 112 20.80 14.46 22.58
N ASP A 113 19.85 14.76 23.47
CA ASP A 113 20.02 15.81 24.46
C ASP A 113 21.27 15.45 25.27
N SER A 114 22.36 16.19 25.06
CA SER A 114 23.60 16.04 25.81
C SER A 114 23.31 16.43 27.25
N LEU A 115 22.91 15.44 28.05
CA LEU A 115 22.86 15.54 29.50
C LEU A 115 24.30 15.73 30.00
N VAL A 116 24.60 16.98 30.35
CA VAL A 116 25.64 17.33 31.33
C VAL A 116 25.21 16.84 32.71
#